data_AF-B9ST10-F1
#
_entry.id   AF-B9ST10-F1
#
_cell.length_a   1.000
_cell.length_b   1.000
_cell.length_c   1.000
_cell.angle_alpha   90.00
_cell.angle_beta   90.00
_cell.angle_gamma   90.00
#
_symmetry.space_group_name_H-M   'P 1'
#
loop_
_entity.id
_entity.type
_entity.pdbx_description
1 polymer ?
#
loop_
_entity_poly.entity_id
_entity_poly.type
_entity_poly.pdbx_seq_one_letter_code
_entity_poly.pdbx_strand_id
1 'polypeptide(L)'
;MAAAPQALLCYSSSNSKSLFAFYPKPSISHQLHNKSKPKNCWLAPRPLLLDKRNALNFNCHAARRKRNIYNTAVSSDIKGNATKLLQIILWSFEGVYILWLFLLPYAPGDPVWAISNDTINSLVGLSLNFFFILPFINSVGIHAVDAPVLHPMSEGLFNFVIGWTFMFAPLLFTDSRKDRYKGSLDVLWGLQMFLTNTFLIPYMAIRLNEADSESVPQKRSQLGTVMTDGAPIVGLIGGFACLVSILWALYGRMDGNFGSLTERGEFLISYLGSERLAYAFIWDICFYILFQPWLIGDNLHNIQKTKINIVNYLRFVPVVGLVSYLLCLDLDEVQ
;
A
#
# COMPACT_ATOMS: atom_id res chain seq x y z
N MET A 1 -51.18 -23.27 57.30
CA MET A 1 -52.01 -22.10 56.96
C MET A 1 -51.35 -21.45 55.75
N ALA A 2 -51.76 -21.83 54.54
CA ALA A 2 -52.89 -21.25 53.76
C ALA A 2 -52.40 -20.04 52.93
N ALA A 3 -52.73 -19.81 51.67
CA ALA A 3 -53.31 -20.57 50.56
C ALA A 3 -53.03 -19.70 49.30
N ALA A 4 -53.03 -20.29 48.10
CA ALA A 4 -53.01 -19.56 46.83
C ALA A 4 -54.31 -18.74 46.62
N PRO A 5 -54.37 -17.84 45.61
CA PRO A 5 -54.89 -18.32 44.33
C PRO A 5 -54.24 -17.74 43.06
N GLN A 6 -54.46 -18.48 41.97
CA GLN A 6 -54.18 -18.18 40.57
C GLN A 6 -55.25 -17.24 39.97
N ALA A 7 -54.92 -16.57 38.86
CA ALA A 7 -55.88 -16.26 37.81
C ALA A 7 -55.23 -16.49 36.41
N LEU A 8 -55.90 -17.35 35.65
CA LEU A 8 -55.70 -17.77 34.26
C LEU A 8 -56.68 -16.99 33.36
N LEU A 9 -56.26 -16.61 32.16
CA LEU A 9 -57.09 -16.56 30.93
C LEU A 9 -56.13 -16.85 29.74
N CYS A 10 -56.12 -18.06 29.20
CA CYS A 10 -56.90 -18.58 28.04
C CYS A 10 -56.33 -18.12 26.67
N TYR A 11 -55.69 -19.04 25.91
CA TYR A 11 -56.22 -19.87 24.79
C TYR A 11 -56.41 -19.07 23.49
N SER A 12 -55.94 -19.39 22.28
CA SER A 12 -55.83 -20.64 21.50
C SER A 12 -54.78 -20.40 20.38
N SER A 13 -53.79 -21.26 20.12
CA SER A 13 -53.81 -22.40 19.19
C SER A 13 -54.51 -22.16 17.83
N SER A 14 -53.74 -22.23 16.73
CA SER A 14 -54.05 -23.15 15.62
C SER A 14 -52.88 -23.27 14.63
N ASN A 15 -52.41 -24.51 14.48
CA ASN A 15 -51.66 -25.00 13.34
C ASN A 15 -52.53 -24.92 12.06
N SER A 16 -51.91 -24.65 10.91
CA SER A 16 -52.28 -25.41 9.71
C SER A 16 -51.07 -25.69 8.85
N LYS A 17 -50.92 -26.97 8.53
CA LYS A 17 -49.95 -27.54 7.61
C LYS A 17 -50.44 -27.38 6.16
N SER A 18 -49.47 -27.57 5.28
CA SER A 18 -49.52 -28.31 4.01
C SER A 18 -49.74 -27.56 2.70
N LEU A 19 -48.66 -27.64 1.90
CA LEU A 19 -48.60 -28.15 0.52
C LEU A 19 -49.40 -27.41 -0.56
N PHE A 20 -48.68 -26.83 -1.52
CA PHE A 20 -48.77 -27.28 -2.92
C PHE A 20 -47.48 -26.90 -3.67
N ALA A 21 -46.76 -27.94 -4.10
CA ALA A 21 -45.71 -27.88 -5.11
C ALA A 21 -46.35 -27.61 -6.47
N PHE A 22 -45.70 -26.85 -7.36
CA PHE A 22 -45.76 -27.03 -8.82
C PHE A 22 -44.65 -26.21 -9.51
N TYR A 23 -43.59 -26.88 -9.98
CA TYR A 23 -42.93 -26.57 -11.25
C TYR A 23 -43.58 -27.45 -12.32
N PRO A 24 -43.86 -26.95 -13.53
CA PRO A 24 -42.92 -27.13 -14.66
C PRO A 24 -42.82 -25.86 -15.55
N LYS A 25 -41.61 -25.48 -16.03
CA LYS A 25 -41.02 -25.76 -17.36
C LYS A 25 -41.57 -24.89 -18.54
N PRO A 26 -40.82 -24.78 -19.66
CA PRO A 26 -40.68 -23.58 -20.49
C PRO A 26 -41.49 -23.67 -21.79
N SER A 27 -41.57 -22.58 -22.57
CA SER A 27 -41.91 -22.70 -24.00
C SER A 27 -41.24 -21.67 -24.90
N ILE A 28 -40.66 -22.22 -25.96
CA ILE A 28 -40.11 -21.65 -27.19
C ILE A 28 -41.25 -21.46 -28.22
N SER A 29 -40.95 -20.68 -29.27
CA SER A 29 -41.56 -20.55 -30.61
C SER A 29 -42.68 -19.49 -30.75
N HIS A 30 -42.80 -18.71 -31.83
CA HIS A 30 -42.53 -18.93 -33.26
C HIS A 30 -41.99 -17.65 -33.94
N GLN A 31 -40.91 -17.78 -34.73
CA GLN A 31 -40.87 -17.68 -36.19
C GLN A 31 -41.31 -16.35 -36.84
N LEU A 32 -40.36 -15.73 -37.55
CA LEU A 32 -40.59 -15.38 -38.95
C LEU A 32 -39.33 -15.68 -39.77
N HIS A 33 -39.52 -16.63 -40.68
CA HIS A 33 -38.69 -16.92 -41.84
C HIS A 33 -38.58 -15.68 -42.73
N ASN A 34 -37.38 -15.40 -43.26
CA ASN A 34 -37.27 -15.21 -44.71
C ASN A 34 -35.86 -15.53 -45.24
N LYS A 35 -35.81 -16.53 -46.11
CA LYS A 35 -34.70 -16.85 -47.01
C LYS A 35 -34.97 -16.16 -48.34
N SER A 36 -33.98 -15.46 -48.90
CA SER A 36 -33.78 -15.39 -50.35
C SER A 36 -32.32 -15.00 -50.67
N LYS A 37 -31.54 -15.95 -51.23
CA LYS A 37 -30.37 -15.68 -52.10
C LYS A 37 -30.87 -15.33 -53.53
N PRO A 38 -29.99 -15.26 -54.56
CA PRO A 38 -29.07 -14.19 -54.96
C PRO A 38 -29.42 -13.70 -56.41
N LYS A 39 -28.62 -12.79 -56.99
CA LYS A 39 -28.47 -12.38 -58.44
C LYS A 39 -28.15 -10.88 -58.46
N ASN A 40 -27.27 -10.27 -59.25
CA ASN A 40 -26.38 -10.64 -60.36
C ASN A 40 -25.33 -9.50 -60.43
N CYS A 41 -24.04 -9.81 -60.55
CA CYS A 41 -23.30 -9.86 -61.82
C CYS A 41 -22.95 -8.46 -62.37
N TRP A 42 -21.68 -8.05 -62.21
CA TRP A 42 -20.87 -7.56 -63.33
C TRP A 42 -19.44 -8.08 -63.15
N LEU A 43 -19.04 -8.87 -64.14
CA LEU A 43 -17.72 -9.43 -64.33
C LEU A 43 -16.71 -8.34 -64.76
N ALA A 44 -15.50 -8.48 -64.21
CA ALA A 44 -14.15 -8.29 -64.77
C ALA A 44 -14.03 -8.11 -66.31
N PRO A 45 -12.93 -7.56 -66.89
CA PRO A 45 -11.56 -7.90 -66.46
C PRO A 45 -10.41 -6.84 -66.66
N ARG A 46 -9.30 -7.09 -65.95
CA ARG A 46 -7.90 -6.68 -66.27
C ARG A 46 -7.31 -7.66 -67.33
N PRO A 47 -6.04 -7.54 -67.81
CA PRO A 47 -5.10 -6.43 -68.02
C PRO A 47 -4.40 -6.51 -69.42
N LEU A 48 -3.43 -5.62 -69.74
CA LEU A 48 -2.14 -5.86 -70.47
C LEU A 48 -1.53 -4.49 -70.89
N LEU A 49 -0.42 -4.07 -70.26
CA LEU A 49 0.98 -4.10 -70.75
C LEU A 49 1.29 -3.24 -71.99
N LEU A 50 2.11 -2.20 -71.80
CA LEU A 50 3.49 -2.01 -72.31
C LEU A 50 3.75 -0.54 -72.71
N ASP A 51 4.78 0.09 -72.11
CA ASP A 51 5.94 0.77 -72.78
C ASP A 51 6.59 1.76 -71.77
N LYS A 52 7.66 1.40 -71.04
CA LYS A 52 9.12 1.45 -71.33
C LYS A 52 9.74 2.87 -71.34
N ARG A 53 10.80 3.00 -70.50
CA ARG A 53 11.96 3.92 -70.53
C ARG A 53 11.82 5.34 -69.94
N ASN A 54 12.41 5.60 -68.77
CA ASN A 54 13.78 6.14 -68.66
C ASN A 54 14.20 6.43 -67.20
N ALA A 55 15.39 5.90 -66.87
CA ALA A 55 16.44 6.36 -65.96
C ALA A 55 16.11 7.32 -64.78
N LEU A 56 16.39 6.87 -63.55
CA LEU A 56 17.44 7.45 -62.69
C LEU A 56 17.65 6.61 -61.43
N ASN A 57 18.83 6.00 -61.33
CA ASN A 57 19.33 5.35 -60.13
C ASN A 57 19.53 6.41 -59.04
N PHE A 58 18.65 6.45 -58.04
CA PHE A 58 18.98 7.06 -56.76
C PHE A 58 19.56 5.99 -55.84
N ASN A 59 20.88 5.83 -55.89
CA ASN A 59 21.64 5.19 -54.81
C ASN A 59 21.55 6.12 -53.59
N CYS A 60 20.57 5.90 -52.72
CA CYS A 60 20.59 6.45 -51.37
C CYS A 60 21.70 5.75 -50.57
N HIS A 61 22.86 6.40 -50.48
CA HIS A 61 23.85 6.10 -49.46
C HIS A 61 23.19 6.20 -48.08
N ALA A 62 22.95 5.05 -47.44
CA ALA A 62 22.62 4.99 -46.03
C ALA A 62 23.85 5.47 -45.24
N ALA A 63 23.87 6.76 -44.91
CA ALA A 63 24.82 7.34 -43.98
C ALA A 63 24.61 6.68 -42.59
N ARG A 64 25.43 5.65 -42.34
CA ARG A 64 25.91 5.16 -41.05
C ARG A 64 25.38 5.92 -39.81
N ARG A 65 24.20 5.53 -39.34
CA ARG A 65 23.70 5.82 -37.98
C ARG A 65 24.40 4.90 -36.95
N LYS A 66 25.73 4.92 -36.86
CA LYS A 66 26.50 4.13 -35.86
C LYS A 66 26.87 4.89 -34.58
N ARG A 67 26.50 6.18 -34.45
CA ARG A 67 26.92 7.01 -33.31
C ARG A 67 26.00 6.93 -32.08
N ASN A 68 24.73 6.53 -32.25
CA ASN A 68 23.80 6.44 -31.12
C ASN A 68 23.86 5.08 -30.39
N ILE A 69 24.18 3.97 -31.07
CA ILE A 69 24.18 2.64 -30.44
C ILE A 69 25.27 2.54 -29.36
N TYR A 70 26.46 3.10 -29.60
CA TYR A 70 27.54 3.08 -28.62
C TYR A 70 27.21 3.91 -27.38
N ASN A 71 26.71 5.13 -27.56
CA ASN A 71 26.35 5.99 -26.42
C ASN A 71 25.16 5.43 -25.62
N THR A 72 24.19 4.80 -26.30
CA THR A 72 23.06 4.14 -25.63
C THR A 72 23.50 2.87 -24.91
N ALA A 73 24.39 2.05 -25.49
CA ALA A 73 24.93 0.84 -24.85
C ALA A 73 25.82 1.16 -23.64
N VAL A 74 26.71 2.15 -23.76
CA VAL A 74 27.55 2.61 -22.64
C VAL A 74 26.69 3.22 -21.53
N SER A 75 25.66 4.00 -21.87
CA SER A 75 24.74 4.57 -20.88
C SER A 75 23.86 3.50 -20.22
N SER A 76 23.41 2.49 -20.96
CA SER A 76 22.64 1.38 -20.39
C SER A 76 23.50 0.50 -19.49
N ASP A 77 24.76 0.23 -19.85
CA ASP A 77 25.69 -0.55 -19.04
C ASP A 77 26.03 0.18 -17.73
N ILE A 78 26.29 1.48 -17.78
CA ILE A 78 26.53 2.30 -16.58
C ILE A 78 25.30 2.30 -15.66
N LYS A 79 24.10 2.50 -16.24
CA LYS A 79 22.84 2.50 -15.46
C LYS A 79 22.53 1.13 -14.88
N GLY A 80 22.79 0.06 -15.62
CA GLY A 80 22.65 -1.33 -15.16
C GLY A 80 23.59 -1.64 -14.01
N ASN A 81 24.86 -1.25 -14.12
CA ASN A 81 25.86 -1.44 -13.07
C ASN A 81 25.53 -0.62 -11.81
N ALA A 82 25.10 0.63 -11.96
CA ALA A 82 24.67 1.46 -10.83
C ALA A 82 23.43 0.88 -10.12
N THR A 83 22.49 0.32 -10.89
CA THR A 83 21.28 -0.33 -10.35
C THR A 83 21.65 -1.59 -9.56
N LYS A 84 22.53 -2.43 -10.09
CA LYS A 84 23.06 -3.62 -9.39
C LYS A 84 23.84 -3.24 -8.14
N LEU A 85 24.66 -2.19 -8.19
CA LEU A 85 25.39 -1.69 -7.03
C LEU A 85 24.42 -1.22 -5.94
N LEU A 86 23.40 -0.43 -6.30
CA LEU A 86 22.39 0.04 -5.34
C LEU A 86 21.61 -1.12 -4.72
N GLN A 87 21.27 -2.14 -5.52
CA GLN A 87 20.63 -3.34 -5.04
C GLN A 87 21.50 -4.11 -4.03
N ILE A 88 22.80 -4.27 -4.31
CA ILE A 88 23.75 -4.91 -3.38
C ILE A 88 23.83 -4.11 -2.09
N ILE A 89 23.92 -2.77 -2.18
CA ILE A 89 23.95 -1.90 -1.00
C ILE A 89 22.68 -2.08 -0.15
N LEU A 90 21.50 -2.11 -0.77
CA LEU A 90 20.24 -2.30 -0.03
C LEU A 90 20.17 -3.67 0.66
N TRP A 91 20.58 -4.76 -0.02
CA TRP A 91 20.61 -6.09 0.59
C TRP A 91 21.65 -6.22 1.70
N SER A 92 22.85 -5.65 1.50
CA SER A 92 23.87 -5.61 2.55
C SER A 92 23.39 -4.81 3.74
N PHE A 93 22.75 -3.67 3.50
CA PHE A 93 22.19 -2.83 4.53
C PHE A 93 21.08 -3.55 5.30
N GLU A 94 20.17 -4.25 4.62
CA GLU A 94 19.16 -5.10 5.26
C GLU A 94 19.77 -6.21 6.11
N GLY A 95 20.77 -6.93 5.59
CA GLY A 95 21.45 -7.99 6.33
C GLY A 95 22.13 -7.47 7.59
N VAL A 96 22.82 -6.33 7.49
CA VAL A 96 23.42 -5.64 8.64
C VAL A 96 22.35 -5.16 9.60
N TYR A 97 21.25 -4.61 9.10
CA TYR A 97 20.14 -4.11 9.89
C TYR A 97 19.48 -5.22 10.70
N ILE A 98 19.10 -6.34 10.09
CA ILE A 98 18.52 -7.50 10.78
C ILE A 98 19.50 -8.03 11.84
N LEU A 99 20.78 -8.19 11.48
CA LEU A 99 21.80 -8.69 12.38
C LEU A 99 21.97 -7.78 13.60
N TRP A 100 22.06 -6.46 13.37
CA TRP A 100 22.21 -5.45 14.41
C TRP A 100 20.96 -5.34 15.29
N LEU A 101 19.79 -5.20 14.68
CA LEU A 101 18.55 -4.86 15.35
C LEU A 101 17.85 -6.07 15.98
N PHE A 102 17.99 -7.29 15.47
CA PHE A 102 17.26 -8.44 16.03
C PHE A 102 18.15 -9.42 16.79
N LEU A 103 19.39 -9.62 16.34
CA LEU A 103 20.25 -10.68 16.86
C LEU A 103 21.28 -10.18 17.86
N LEU A 104 21.89 -9.01 17.60
CA LEU A 104 22.96 -8.48 18.44
C LEU A 104 22.42 -7.72 19.68
N PRO A 105 23.11 -7.83 20.82
CA PRO A 105 22.78 -7.12 22.06
C PRO A 105 23.29 -5.67 22.09
N TYR A 106 23.81 -5.15 20.97
CA TYR A 106 24.38 -3.80 20.89
C TYR A 106 23.33 -2.71 20.62
N ALA A 107 22.22 -3.06 19.98
CA ALA A 107 21.10 -2.13 19.84
C ALA A 107 20.40 -1.94 21.20
N PRO A 108 19.86 -0.73 21.47
CA PRO A 108 19.03 -0.48 22.65
C PRO A 108 17.95 -1.54 22.89
N GLY A 109 17.78 -1.95 24.14
CA GLY A 109 16.80 -2.94 24.58
C GLY A 109 17.17 -4.41 24.32
N ASP A 110 16.30 -5.32 24.72
CA ASP A 110 16.57 -6.77 24.66
C ASP A 110 16.48 -7.32 23.23
N PRO A 111 17.42 -8.18 22.78
CA PRO A 111 17.34 -8.82 21.47
C PRO A 111 16.16 -9.79 21.40
N VAL A 112 15.78 -10.20 20.19
CA VAL A 112 14.57 -11.03 19.96
C VAL A 112 14.58 -12.34 20.75
N TRP A 113 15.77 -12.92 20.94
CA TRP A 113 15.93 -14.19 21.65
C TRP A 113 15.91 -14.05 23.19
N ALA A 114 15.95 -12.82 23.73
CA ALA A 114 15.93 -12.54 25.16
C ALA A 114 14.86 -11.51 25.55
N ILE A 115 13.77 -11.42 24.77
CA ILE A 115 12.73 -10.42 24.99
C ILE A 115 12.11 -10.54 26.39
N SER A 116 12.07 -9.43 27.12
CA SER A 116 11.42 -9.39 28.43
C SER A 116 9.89 -9.35 28.31
N ASN A 117 9.21 -9.81 29.36
CA ASN A 117 7.75 -9.74 29.43
C ASN A 117 7.24 -8.29 29.44
N ASP A 118 8.04 -7.35 29.97
CA ASP A 118 7.68 -5.93 30.01
C ASP A 118 7.65 -5.30 28.61
N THR A 119 8.62 -5.65 27.75
CA THR A 119 8.62 -5.23 26.34
C THR A 119 7.42 -5.83 25.59
N ILE A 120 7.06 -7.09 25.84
CA ILE A 120 5.87 -7.73 25.24
C ILE A 120 4.60 -7.02 25.70
N ASN A 121 4.44 -6.76 27.00
CA ASN A 121 3.26 -6.07 27.54
C ASN A 121 3.14 -4.65 26.96
N SER A 122 4.26 -3.95 26.82
CA SER A 122 4.31 -2.64 26.17
C SER A 122 3.90 -2.71 24.70
N LEU A 123 4.41 -3.70 23.95
CA LEU A 123 4.07 -3.93 22.55
C LEU A 123 2.58 -4.25 22.37
N VAL A 124 2.05 -5.17 23.18
CA VAL A 124 0.64 -5.54 23.17
C VAL A 124 -0.22 -4.34 23.54
N GLY A 125 0.17 -3.60 24.58
CA GLY A 125 -0.59 -2.42 25.01
C GLY A 125 -0.65 -1.35 23.93
N LEU A 126 0.48 -1.13 23.25
CA LEU A 126 0.60 -0.17 22.17
C LEU A 126 -0.22 -0.60 20.94
N SER A 127 -0.22 -1.90 20.64
CA SER A 127 -1.03 -2.53 19.59
C SER A 127 -2.52 -2.50 19.89
N LEU A 128 -2.93 -2.58 21.17
CA LEU A 128 -4.33 -2.40 21.57
C LEU A 128 -4.79 -0.96 21.37
N ASN A 129 -3.88 0.01 21.53
CA ASN A 129 -4.13 1.44 21.28
C ASN A 129 -3.91 1.86 19.81
N PHE A 130 -3.99 0.91 18.87
CA PHE A 130 -3.84 1.13 17.44
C PHE A 130 -4.84 2.16 16.89
N PHE A 131 -4.33 3.16 16.16
CA PHE A 131 -5.03 4.34 15.66
C PHE A 131 -5.83 5.11 16.73
N PHE A 132 -5.50 4.96 18.01
CA PHE A 132 -6.29 5.48 19.14
C PHE A 132 -7.74 5.00 19.17
N ILE A 133 -8.07 3.90 18.45
CA ILE A 133 -9.44 3.40 18.34
C ILE A 133 -9.97 2.95 19.70
N LEU A 134 -9.21 2.11 20.40
CA LEU A 134 -9.64 1.59 21.70
C LEU A 134 -9.75 2.69 22.78
N PRO A 135 -8.74 3.59 22.96
CA PRO A 135 -8.88 4.75 23.82
C PRO A 135 -10.12 5.61 23.52
N PHE A 136 -10.44 5.79 22.23
CA PHE A 136 -11.62 6.55 21.82
C PHE A 136 -12.94 5.82 22.12
N ILE A 137 -13.00 4.51 21.89
CA ILE A 137 -14.19 3.70 22.18
C ILE A 137 -14.47 3.67 23.70
N ASN A 138 -13.42 3.57 24.52
CA ASN A 138 -13.58 3.65 25.97
C ASN A 138 -13.97 5.04 26.45
N SER A 139 -13.52 6.13 25.80
CA SER A 139 -13.91 7.48 26.19
C SER A 139 -15.39 7.78 25.91
N VAL A 140 -16.00 7.12 24.91
CA VAL A 140 -17.44 7.19 24.63
C VAL A 140 -18.28 6.21 25.47
N GLY A 141 -17.67 5.52 26.44
CA GLY A 141 -18.35 4.69 27.44
C GLY A 141 -18.59 3.22 27.03
N ILE A 142 -17.96 2.74 25.95
CA ILE A 142 -18.02 1.34 25.55
C ILE A 142 -16.76 0.62 26.08
N HIS A 143 -16.93 -0.19 27.11
CA HIS A 143 -15.84 -0.89 27.81
C HIS A 143 -15.88 -2.40 27.56
N ALA A 144 -15.73 -2.82 26.30
CA ALA A 144 -15.58 -4.25 25.99
C ALA A 144 -14.19 -4.78 26.40
N VAL A 145 -13.17 -3.94 26.24
CA VAL A 145 -11.78 -4.14 26.69
C VAL A 145 -11.28 -2.78 27.16
N ASP A 146 -10.56 -2.73 28.28
CA ASP A 146 -10.00 -1.49 28.79
C ASP A 146 -8.71 -1.11 28.04
N ALA A 147 -8.65 0.14 27.57
CA ALA A 147 -7.48 0.67 26.92
C ALA A 147 -6.31 0.74 27.92
N PRO A 148 -5.18 0.07 27.64
CA PRO A 148 -4.00 0.17 28.46
C PRO A 148 -3.52 1.63 28.50
N VAL A 149 -3.19 2.10 29.70
CA VAL A 149 -2.70 3.47 29.89
C VAL A 149 -1.19 3.48 29.67
N LEU A 150 -0.75 4.02 28.54
CA LEU A 150 0.67 4.17 28.21
C LEU A 150 1.10 5.65 28.23
N HIS A 151 2.40 5.89 28.17
CA HIS A 151 2.92 7.25 28.11
C HIS A 151 2.51 7.92 26.78
N PRO A 152 1.96 9.15 26.77
CA PRO A 152 1.46 9.78 25.55
C PRO A 152 2.50 9.87 24.42
N MET A 153 3.78 10.05 24.77
CA MET A 153 4.88 10.07 23.79
C MET A 153 5.09 8.73 23.06
N SER A 154 4.98 7.59 23.75
CA SER A 154 5.16 6.29 23.10
C SER A 154 3.96 5.93 22.23
N GLU A 155 2.74 6.20 22.71
CA GLU A 155 1.51 6.05 21.92
C GLU A 155 1.51 6.94 20.67
N GLY A 156 1.93 8.21 20.83
CA GLY A 156 2.08 9.13 19.71
C GLY A 156 3.13 8.67 18.70
N LEU A 157 4.31 8.25 19.15
CA LEU A 157 5.35 7.75 18.25
C LEU A 157 4.89 6.54 17.43
N PHE A 158 4.26 5.56 18.08
CA PHE A 158 3.74 4.38 17.41
C PHE A 158 2.67 4.71 16.38
N ASN A 159 1.62 5.44 16.78
CA ASN A 159 0.53 5.78 15.89
C ASN A 159 0.98 6.70 14.74
N PHE A 160 2.02 7.51 14.97
CA PHE A 160 2.65 8.29 13.92
C PHE A 160 3.30 7.39 12.85
N VAL A 161 4.13 6.42 13.26
CA VAL A 161 4.76 5.47 12.34
C VAL A 161 3.72 4.66 11.60
N ILE A 162 2.75 4.08 12.33
CA ILE A 162 1.65 3.28 11.75
C ILE A 162 0.81 4.09 10.76
N GLY A 163 0.46 5.34 11.08
CA GLY A 163 -0.27 6.22 10.17
C GLY A 163 0.50 6.45 8.87
N TRP A 164 1.81 6.62 8.97
CA TRP A 164 2.68 6.75 7.81
C TRP A 164 2.73 5.44 7.00
N THR A 165 2.93 4.29 7.65
CA THR A 165 2.92 2.96 7.01
C THR A 165 1.61 2.67 6.30
N PHE A 166 0.49 3.06 6.90
CA PHE A 166 -0.84 2.89 6.31
C PHE A 166 -0.95 3.63 4.97
N MET A 167 -0.41 4.85 4.87
CA MET A 167 -0.36 5.60 3.61
C MET A 167 0.62 5.02 2.58
N PHE A 168 1.62 4.22 3.00
CA PHE A 168 2.50 3.54 2.05
C PHE A 168 1.77 2.46 1.24
N ALA A 169 0.65 1.90 1.71
CA ALA A 169 -0.08 0.86 0.99
C ALA A 169 -0.45 1.28 -0.45
N PRO A 170 -1.25 2.35 -0.67
CA PRO A 170 -1.57 2.80 -2.02
C PRO A 170 -0.35 3.20 -2.85
N LEU A 171 0.73 3.71 -2.22
CA LEU A 171 1.99 4.00 -2.91
C LEU A 171 2.66 2.72 -3.44
N LEU A 172 2.69 1.64 -2.65
CA LEU A 172 3.24 0.35 -3.06
C LEU A 172 2.39 -0.31 -4.16
N PHE A 173 1.06 -0.23 -4.05
CA PHE A 173 0.13 -0.80 -5.03
C PHE A 173 0.14 -0.05 -6.37
N THR A 174 0.52 1.23 -6.37
CA THR A 174 0.66 2.05 -7.58
C THR A 174 2.08 2.11 -8.12
N ASP A 175 3.04 1.41 -7.51
CA ASP A 175 4.42 1.43 -7.97
C ASP A 175 4.55 0.84 -9.39
N SER A 176 5.17 1.58 -10.30
CA SER A 176 5.37 1.20 -11.69
C SER A 176 6.29 0.00 -11.86
N ARG A 177 7.05 -0.34 -10.82
CA ARG A 177 7.97 -1.47 -10.76
C ARG A 177 7.45 -2.59 -9.87
N LYS A 178 6.19 -2.53 -9.43
CA LYS A 178 5.57 -3.50 -8.53
C LYS A 178 5.61 -4.93 -9.07
N ASP A 179 5.50 -5.10 -10.39
CA ASP A 179 5.41 -6.43 -11.02
C ASP A 179 6.73 -7.22 -10.93
N ARG A 180 7.83 -6.58 -10.52
CA ARG A 180 9.12 -7.24 -10.22
C ARG A 180 9.08 -7.99 -8.89
N TYR A 181 8.13 -7.65 -8.02
CA TYR A 181 7.91 -8.33 -6.76
C TYR A 181 6.94 -9.50 -6.99
N LYS A 182 7.46 -10.73 -6.95
CA LYS A 182 6.68 -11.95 -7.22
C LYS A 182 5.76 -12.39 -6.07
N GLY A 183 5.91 -11.78 -4.89
CA GLY A 183 5.09 -12.08 -3.72
C GLY A 183 3.74 -11.35 -3.75
N SER A 184 2.92 -11.60 -2.73
CA SER A 184 1.71 -10.80 -2.51
C SER A 184 2.07 -9.47 -1.85
N LEU A 185 1.76 -8.36 -2.52
CA LEU A 185 1.90 -7.02 -1.94
C LEU A 185 1.01 -6.82 -0.72
N ASP A 186 -0.13 -7.52 -0.64
CA ASP A 186 -1.01 -7.47 0.52
C ASP A 186 -0.32 -8.07 1.75
N VAL A 187 0.41 -9.18 1.56
CA VAL A 187 1.17 -9.82 2.63
C VAL A 187 2.37 -8.96 3.00
N LEU A 188 3.08 -8.39 2.01
CA LEU A 188 4.19 -7.49 2.27
C LEU A 188 3.75 -6.28 3.10
N TRP A 189 2.68 -5.61 2.67
CA TRP A 189 2.14 -4.47 3.40
C TRP A 189 1.59 -4.86 4.78
N GLY A 190 0.89 -6.00 4.88
CA GLY A 190 0.37 -6.51 6.15
C GLY A 190 1.50 -6.79 7.16
N LEU A 191 2.60 -7.41 6.70
CA LEU A 191 3.80 -7.59 7.53
C LEU A 191 4.52 -6.27 7.82
N GLN A 192 4.51 -5.34 6.85
CA GLN A 192 5.06 -4.00 7.02
C GLN A 192 4.30 -3.23 8.11
N MET A 193 3.00 -3.43 8.31
CA MET A 193 2.28 -2.79 9.43
C MET A 193 2.79 -3.19 10.83
N PHE A 194 3.55 -4.28 10.95
CA PHE A 194 4.13 -4.75 12.22
C PHE A 194 5.67 -4.61 12.29
N LEU A 195 6.37 -4.86 11.18
CA LEU A 195 7.84 -4.85 11.06
C LEU A 195 8.28 -4.04 9.84
N THR A 196 7.73 -2.83 9.76
CA THR A 196 7.94 -1.77 8.78
C THR A 196 9.31 -1.75 8.11
N ASN A 197 10.38 -1.63 8.91
CA ASN A 197 11.77 -1.57 8.47
C ASN A 197 12.27 -2.84 7.74
N THR A 198 11.82 -4.01 8.16
CA THR A 198 12.32 -5.32 7.68
C THR A 198 11.78 -5.67 6.30
N PHE A 199 10.63 -5.09 5.91
CA PHE A 199 9.98 -5.44 4.64
C PHE A 199 10.12 -4.37 3.56
N LEU A 200 10.36 -3.10 3.95
CA LEU A 200 10.49 -2.02 2.99
C LEU A 200 11.83 -2.03 2.24
N ILE A 201 12.95 -2.31 2.92
CA ILE A 201 14.27 -2.34 2.26
C ILE A 201 14.35 -3.50 1.24
N PRO A 202 13.93 -4.75 1.56
CA PRO A 202 13.87 -5.82 0.56
C PRO A 202 13.00 -5.46 -0.63
N TYR A 203 11.84 -4.81 -0.41
CA TYR A 203 11.00 -4.34 -1.50
C TYR A 203 11.77 -3.38 -2.43
N MET A 204 12.46 -2.39 -1.85
CA MET A 204 13.28 -1.44 -2.60
C MET A 204 14.42 -2.12 -3.35
N ALA A 205 14.98 -3.22 -2.82
CA ALA A 205 16.01 -3.99 -3.50
C ALA A 205 15.44 -4.86 -4.64
N ILE A 206 14.29 -5.49 -4.44
CA ILE A 206 13.62 -6.36 -5.42
C ILE A 206 13.08 -5.55 -6.60
N ARG A 207 12.51 -4.36 -6.35
CA ARG A 207 12.00 -3.49 -7.45
C ARG A 207 13.11 -2.98 -8.38
N LEU A 208 14.39 -3.16 -8.03
CA LEU A 208 15.52 -2.86 -8.91
C LEU A 208 15.89 -4.00 -9.88
N ASN A 209 15.30 -5.19 -9.72
CA ASN A 209 15.50 -6.30 -10.64
C ASN A 209 15.14 -5.95 -12.08
N GLU A 210 15.71 -6.70 -13.03
CA GLU A 210 15.31 -6.63 -14.43
C GLU A 210 13.85 -7.06 -14.57
N ALA A 211 13.12 -6.41 -15.48
CA ALA A 211 11.73 -6.79 -15.75
C ALA A 211 11.73 -8.12 -16.49
N ASP A 212 10.95 -9.09 -16.01
CA ASP A 212 10.78 -10.36 -16.69
C ASP A 212 10.09 -10.11 -18.05
N SER A 213 10.74 -10.49 -19.15
CA SER A 213 10.23 -10.30 -20.51
C SER A 213 8.91 -11.03 -20.81
N GLU A 214 8.53 -11.97 -19.94
CA GLU A 214 7.29 -12.75 -20.01
C GLU A 214 6.29 -12.40 -18.90
N SER A 215 6.56 -11.38 -18.06
CA SER A 215 5.63 -11.02 -16.99
C SER A 215 4.35 -10.40 -17.54
N VAL A 216 3.24 -11.13 -17.37
CA VAL A 216 1.90 -10.57 -17.54
C VAL A 216 1.66 -9.56 -16.42
N PRO A 217 1.11 -8.37 -16.68
CA PRO A 217 0.82 -7.39 -15.64
C PRO A 217 0.04 -8.04 -14.49
N GLN A 218 0.59 -7.96 -13.28
CA GLN A 218 -0.03 -8.62 -12.13
C GLN A 218 -1.35 -7.90 -11.83
N LYS A 219 -2.45 -8.65 -11.95
CA LYS A 219 -3.79 -8.15 -11.59
C LYS A 219 -3.74 -7.68 -10.13
N ARG A 220 -4.16 -6.44 -9.88
CA ARG A 220 -4.22 -5.88 -8.53
C ARG A 220 -5.14 -6.74 -7.66
N SER A 221 -4.73 -6.94 -6.40
CA SER A 221 -5.57 -7.60 -5.40
C SER A 221 -6.83 -6.78 -5.13
N GLN A 222 -7.84 -7.39 -4.49
CA GLN A 222 -9.04 -6.66 -4.07
C GLN A 222 -8.68 -5.56 -3.07
N LEU A 223 -7.79 -5.85 -2.11
CA LEU A 223 -7.30 -4.88 -1.13
C LEU A 223 -6.57 -3.72 -1.82
N GLY A 224 -5.66 -4.03 -2.74
CA GLY A 224 -4.93 -3.03 -3.50
C GLY A 224 -5.85 -2.16 -4.36
N THR A 225 -6.90 -2.73 -4.95
CA THR A 225 -7.91 -1.97 -5.71
C THR A 225 -8.65 -0.99 -4.80
N VAL A 226 -9.19 -1.47 -3.68
CA VAL A 226 -9.91 -0.63 -2.70
C VAL A 226 -9.02 0.50 -2.15
N MET A 227 -7.77 0.19 -1.82
CA MET A 227 -6.83 1.18 -1.27
C MET A 227 -6.37 2.21 -2.30
N THR A 228 -6.28 1.83 -3.58
CA THR A 228 -5.85 2.74 -4.66
C THR A 228 -7.01 3.60 -5.17
N ASP A 229 -8.20 3.02 -5.33
CA ASP A 229 -9.42 3.77 -5.67
C ASP A 229 -9.82 4.72 -4.52
N GLY A 230 -9.60 4.29 -3.27
CA GLY A 230 -9.79 5.08 -2.06
C GLY A 230 -8.56 5.87 -1.62
N ALA A 231 -7.52 6.02 -2.46
CA ALA A 231 -6.24 6.62 -2.07
C ALA A 231 -6.37 7.99 -1.40
N PRO A 232 -7.22 8.94 -1.87
CA PRO A 232 -7.42 10.22 -1.19
C PRO A 232 -7.90 10.05 0.26
N ILE A 233 -8.82 9.10 0.50
CA ILE A 233 -9.36 8.83 1.83
C ILE A 233 -8.30 8.19 2.72
N VAL A 234 -7.55 7.22 2.19
CA VAL A 234 -6.42 6.58 2.89
C VAL A 234 -5.37 7.62 3.29
N GLY A 235 -5.04 8.55 2.38
CA GLY A 235 -4.12 9.65 2.64
C GLY A 235 -4.62 10.62 3.70
N LEU A 236 -5.91 10.99 3.68
CA LEU A 236 -6.50 11.86 4.70
C LEU A 236 -6.55 11.20 6.07
N ILE A 237 -6.96 9.93 6.15
CA ILE A 237 -7.02 9.18 7.41
C ILE A 237 -5.62 9.01 8.00
N GLY A 238 -4.65 8.56 7.21
CA GLY A 238 -3.27 8.38 7.67
C GLY A 238 -2.61 9.70 8.05
N GLY A 239 -2.78 10.75 7.25
CA GLY A 239 -2.26 12.08 7.55
C GLY A 239 -2.88 12.69 8.81
N PHE A 240 -4.19 12.52 8.98
CA PHE A 240 -4.89 12.92 10.20
C PHE A 240 -4.41 12.13 11.42
N ALA A 241 -4.23 10.82 11.30
CA ALA A 241 -3.68 9.99 12.37
C ALA A 241 -2.27 10.45 12.78
N CYS A 242 -1.39 10.77 11.81
CA CYS A 242 -0.07 11.33 12.10
C CYS A 242 -0.16 12.68 12.83
N LEU A 243 -1.07 13.58 12.41
CA LEU A 243 -1.30 14.86 13.07
C LEU A 243 -1.80 14.68 14.51
N VAL A 244 -2.83 13.84 14.71
CA VAL A 244 -3.37 13.50 16.03
C VAL A 244 -2.30 12.88 16.90
N SER A 245 -1.44 12.03 16.34
CA SER A 245 -0.33 11.39 17.08
C SER A 245 0.66 12.41 17.64
N ILE A 246 1.01 13.44 16.85
CA ILE A 246 1.87 14.53 17.30
C ILE A 246 1.17 15.33 18.40
N LEU A 247 -0.10 15.69 18.21
CA LEU A 247 -0.88 16.41 19.21
C LEU A 247 -1.04 15.59 20.50
N TRP A 248 -1.22 14.27 20.38
CA TRP A 248 -1.33 13.35 21.50
C TRP A 248 -0.03 13.21 22.27
N ALA A 249 1.12 13.12 21.57
CA ALA A 249 2.42 13.12 22.23
C ALA A 249 2.63 14.37 23.11
N LEU A 250 2.24 15.54 22.58
CA LEU A 250 2.45 16.83 23.25
C LEU A 250 1.41 17.14 24.33
N TYR A 251 0.13 16.90 24.05
CA TYR A 251 -1.01 17.34 24.87
C TYR A 251 -1.89 16.19 25.37
N GLY A 252 -1.63 14.96 24.96
CA GLY A 252 -2.37 13.79 25.42
C GLY A 252 -2.26 13.66 26.94
N ARG A 253 -3.40 13.44 27.59
CA ARG A 253 -3.52 13.25 29.04
C ARG A 253 -2.81 14.34 29.85
N MET A 254 -3.01 15.63 29.52
CA MET A 254 -2.47 16.75 30.29
C MET A 254 -2.90 16.72 31.76
N ASP A 255 -4.07 16.16 32.04
CA ASP A 255 -4.61 15.99 33.39
C ASP A 255 -4.00 14.78 34.14
N GLY A 256 -3.17 13.99 33.47
CA GLY A 256 -2.47 12.85 34.08
C GLY A 256 -1.08 13.24 34.61
N ASN A 257 -0.55 12.46 35.55
CA ASN A 257 0.82 12.59 36.09
C ASN A 257 1.90 12.18 35.08
N PHE A 258 1.81 12.63 33.82
CA PHE A 258 2.77 12.34 32.74
C PHE A 258 3.75 13.49 32.49
N GLY A 259 3.79 14.46 33.40
CA GLY A 259 4.79 15.53 33.39
C GLY A 259 4.57 16.61 32.32
N SER A 260 5.42 17.64 32.43
CA SER A 260 5.51 18.78 31.51
C SER A 260 6.14 18.39 30.16
N LEU A 261 6.08 19.28 29.16
CA LEU A 261 6.66 19.03 27.83
C LEU A 261 8.15 18.64 27.87
N THR A 262 8.91 19.18 28.82
CA THR A 262 10.33 18.85 28.99
C THR A 262 10.51 17.41 29.50
N GLU A 263 9.78 17.03 30.54
CA GLU A 263 9.82 15.68 31.12
C GLU A 263 9.38 14.62 30.11
N ARG A 264 8.40 14.96 29.25
CA ARG A 264 8.00 14.12 28.12
C ARG A 264 9.11 13.93 27.08
N GLY A 265 9.87 14.99 26.80
CA GLY A 265 11.03 14.92 25.92
C GLY A 265 12.15 14.04 26.51
N GLU A 266 12.43 14.19 27.80
CA GLU A 266 13.38 13.34 28.52
C GLU A 266 12.94 11.87 28.53
N PHE A 267 11.65 11.61 28.79
CA PHE A 267 11.08 10.28 28.67
C PHE A 267 11.28 9.71 27.25
N LEU A 268 11.00 10.49 26.20
CA LEU A 268 11.19 10.02 24.82
C LEU A 268 12.65 9.63 24.56
N ILE A 269 13.62 10.48 24.95
CA ILE A 269 15.05 10.17 24.77
C ILE A 269 15.44 8.90 25.52
N SER A 270 14.98 8.76 26.78
CA SER A 270 15.19 7.54 27.56
C SER A 270 14.57 6.32 26.88
N TYR A 271 13.31 6.43 26.44
CA TYR A 271 12.55 5.37 25.79
C TYR A 271 13.22 4.88 24.50
N LEU A 272 13.71 5.80 23.66
CA LEU A 272 14.46 5.48 22.44
C LEU A 272 15.80 4.78 22.71
N GLY A 273 16.42 5.06 23.87
CA GLY A 273 17.70 4.49 24.29
C GLY A 273 17.58 3.21 25.13
N SER A 274 16.39 2.90 25.64
CA SER A 274 16.15 1.73 26.49
C SER A 274 15.36 0.63 25.77
N GLU A 275 14.43 0.98 24.88
CA GLU A 275 13.51 0.03 24.26
C GLU A 275 13.85 -0.23 22.79
N ARG A 276 13.98 -1.50 22.44
CA ARG A 276 14.28 -1.93 21.05
C ARG A 276 13.18 -1.57 20.08
N LEU A 277 11.93 -1.66 20.52
CA LEU A 277 10.76 -1.28 19.74
C LEU A 277 10.79 0.21 19.38
N ALA A 278 11.07 1.06 20.36
CA ALA A 278 11.19 2.51 20.18
C ALA A 278 12.35 2.87 19.23
N TYR A 279 13.47 2.18 19.40
CA TYR A 279 14.63 2.32 18.54
C TYR A 279 14.33 1.92 17.08
N ALA A 280 13.56 0.84 16.87
CA ALA A 280 13.10 0.42 15.55
C ALA A 280 12.23 1.47 14.86
N PHE A 281 11.37 2.18 15.59
CA PHE A 281 10.55 3.27 15.05
C PHE A 281 11.37 4.45 14.53
N ILE A 282 12.54 4.75 15.13
CA ILE A 282 13.44 5.78 14.57
C ILE A 282 13.89 5.37 13.17
N TRP A 283 14.30 4.11 13.02
CA TRP A 283 14.74 3.59 11.74
C TRP A 283 13.61 3.58 10.71
N ASP A 284 12.39 3.25 11.13
CA ASP A 284 11.20 3.37 10.26
C ASP A 284 11.02 4.79 9.74
N ILE A 285 11.10 5.79 10.61
CA ILE A 285 11.01 7.21 10.22
C ILE A 285 12.14 7.56 9.24
N CYS A 286 13.38 7.16 9.52
CA CYS A 286 14.52 7.40 8.63
C CYS A 286 14.31 6.78 7.23
N PHE A 287 13.85 5.52 7.18
CA PHE A 287 13.58 4.85 5.90
C PHE A 287 12.40 5.47 5.17
N TYR A 288 11.37 5.93 5.88
CA TYR A 288 10.25 6.61 5.25
C TYR A 288 10.65 7.94 4.65
N ILE A 289 11.49 8.72 5.35
CA ILE A 289 12.04 9.97 4.81
C ILE A 289 12.86 9.71 3.54
N LEU A 290 13.59 8.59 3.47
CA LEU A 290 14.43 8.25 2.31
C LEU A 290 13.63 7.65 1.15
N PHE A 291 12.76 6.68 1.44
CA PHE A 291 12.04 5.91 0.42
C PHE A 291 10.77 6.60 -0.09
N GLN A 292 10.12 7.44 0.72
CA GLN A 292 8.96 8.22 0.27
C GLN A 292 9.27 9.06 -0.98
N PRO A 293 10.27 9.97 -0.98
CA PRO A 293 10.56 10.80 -2.15
C PRO A 293 11.04 9.97 -3.35
N TRP A 294 11.73 8.86 -3.09
CA TRP A 294 12.18 7.95 -4.15
C TRP A 294 10.98 7.27 -4.83
N LEU A 295 10.11 6.63 -4.07
CA LEU A 295 8.93 5.94 -4.59
C LEU A 295 7.96 6.90 -5.28
N ILE A 296 7.65 8.05 -4.67
CA ILE A 296 6.80 9.07 -5.30
C ILE A 296 7.44 9.58 -6.59
N GLY A 297 8.77 9.77 -6.59
CA GLY A 297 9.52 10.24 -7.75
C GLY A 297 9.45 9.33 -8.96
N ASP A 298 9.53 8.02 -8.76
CA ASP A 298 9.38 7.04 -9.83
C ASP A 298 7.93 6.96 -10.34
N ASN A 299 6.96 7.32 -9.50
CA ASN A 299 5.52 7.21 -9.76
C ASN A 299 4.81 8.52 -10.09
N LEU A 300 5.56 9.58 -10.45
CA LEU A 300 4.99 10.89 -10.81
C LEU A 300 4.05 10.85 -12.02
N HIS A 301 4.12 9.80 -12.85
CA HIS A 301 3.23 9.62 -14.00
C HIS A 301 1.80 9.22 -13.60
N ASN A 302 1.59 8.67 -12.40
CA ASN A 302 0.27 8.33 -11.86
C ASN A 302 -0.44 9.55 -11.24
N ILE A 303 0.10 10.76 -11.42
CA ILE A 303 -0.43 11.98 -10.80
C ILE A 303 -1.10 12.83 -11.87
N GLN A 304 -2.19 13.49 -11.49
CA GLN A 304 -2.83 14.51 -12.32
C GLN A 304 -1.81 15.48 -12.92
N LYS A 305 -1.82 15.64 -14.25
CA LYS A 305 -0.84 16.44 -15.02
C LYS A 305 -0.67 17.87 -14.50
N THR A 306 -1.73 18.47 -13.96
CA THR A 306 -1.73 19.83 -13.41
C THR A 306 -1.04 19.95 -12.05
N LYS A 307 -0.86 18.84 -11.32
CA LYS A 307 -0.35 18.79 -9.94
C LYS A 307 1.03 18.15 -9.81
N ILE A 308 1.58 17.57 -10.88
CA ILE A 308 2.90 16.89 -10.89
C ILE A 308 4.00 17.76 -10.25
N ASN A 309 4.10 19.03 -10.65
CA ASN A 309 5.14 19.92 -10.13
C ASN A 309 5.04 20.09 -8.61
N ILE A 310 3.83 20.29 -8.09
CA ILE A 310 3.59 20.48 -6.65
C ILE A 310 3.98 19.20 -5.90
N VAL A 311 3.53 18.03 -6.35
CA VAL A 311 3.87 16.76 -5.70
C VAL A 311 5.37 16.46 -5.78
N ASN A 312 6.03 16.80 -6.89
CA ASN A 312 7.48 16.61 -7.04
C ASN A 312 8.30 17.45 -6.04
N TYR A 313 7.82 18.63 -5.65
CA TYR A 313 8.44 19.40 -4.56
C TYR A 313 8.05 18.83 -3.19
N LEU A 314 6.79 18.50 -2.98
CA LEU A 314 6.28 18.04 -1.68
C LEU A 314 6.76 16.64 -1.31
N ARG A 315 7.17 15.79 -2.27
CA ARG A 315 7.60 14.40 -2.00
C ARG A 315 8.70 14.26 -0.94
N PHE A 316 9.51 15.31 -0.75
CA PHE A 316 10.59 15.36 0.25
C PHE A 316 10.11 15.77 1.64
N VAL A 317 8.89 16.30 1.77
CA VAL A 317 8.32 16.67 3.06
C VAL A 317 7.72 15.42 3.71
N PRO A 318 8.22 14.98 4.89
CA PRO A 318 7.70 13.85 5.65
C PRO A 318 6.18 13.90 5.79
N VAL A 319 5.49 12.79 5.53
CA VAL A 319 4.02 12.64 5.59
C VAL A 319 3.26 13.50 4.57
N VAL A 320 3.50 14.81 4.52
CA VAL A 320 2.81 15.77 3.64
C VAL A 320 3.00 15.42 2.16
N GLY A 321 4.21 15.00 1.77
CA GLY A 321 4.48 14.56 0.40
C GLY A 321 3.65 13.35 0.00
N LEU A 322 3.50 12.40 0.92
CA LEU A 322 2.70 11.20 0.71
C LEU A 322 1.20 11.51 0.67
N VAL A 323 0.69 12.32 1.60
CA VAL A 323 -0.70 12.80 1.56
C VAL A 323 -0.99 13.50 0.24
N SER A 324 -0.08 14.37 -0.22
CA SER A 324 -0.24 15.11 -1.48
C SER A 324 -0.25 14.18 -2.69
N TYR A 325 0.62 13.16 -2.71
CA TYR A 325 0.63 12.13 -3.74
C TYR A 325 -0.72 11.41 -3.80
N LEU A 326 -1.24 10.96 -2.65
CA LEU A 326 -2.48 10.20 -2.58
C LEU A 326 -3.73 11.02 -2.93
N LEU A 327 -3.75 12.32 -2.60
CA LEU A 327 -4.83 13.23 -2.98
C LEU A 327 -4.85 13.55 -4.47
N CYS A 328 -3.70 13.49 -5.15
CA CYS A 328 -3.54 13.84 -6.56
C CYS A 328 -3.34 12.60 -7.46
N LEU A 329 -3.55 11.40 -6.92
CA LEU A 329 -3.43 10.15 -7.65
C LEU A 329 -4.54 10.08 -8.71
N ASP A 330 -4.15 9.73 -9.92
CA ASP A 330 -5.01 9.57 -11.08
C ASP A 330 -4.70 8.22 -11.74
N LEU A 331 -5.66 7.29 -11.65
CA LEU A 331 -5.51 5.92 -12.16
C LEU A 331 -6.21 5.73 -13.51
N ASP A 332 -6.88 6.78 -14.02
CA ASP A 332 -7.79 6.70 -15.17
C ASP A 332 -7.04 6.57 -16.51
N GLU A 333 -5.70 6.71 -16.53
CA GLU A 333 -4.88 6.51 -17.74
C GLU A 333 -4.32 5.08 -17.91
N VAL A 334 -4.62 4.13 -17.01
CA VAL A 334 -4.02 2.77 -17.01
C VAL A 334 -5.03 1.64 -17.28
N GLN A 335 -6.27 1.95 -17.68
CA GLN A 335 -7.20 1.00 -18.30
C GLN A 335 -7.12 1.08 -19.82
#